data_AF-E0XNX5-F1
#
_entry.id   AF-E0XNX5-F1
#
_cell.length_a   1.000
_cell.length_b   1.000
_cell.length_c   1.000
_cell.angle_alpha   90.00
_cell.angle_beta   90.00
_cell.angle_gamma   90.00
#
_symmetry.space_group_name_H-M   'P 1'
#
loop_
_entity.id
_entity.type
_entity.pdbx_description
1 polymer ?
#
loop_
_entity_poly.entity_id
_entity_poly.type
_entity_poly.pdbx_seq_one_letter_code
_entity_poly.pdbx_strand_id
1 'polypeptide(L)'
;MDTASHAQMAAAAAAVLDHPQLARLLHYSGAIPRLEFDPLVLPSTNHTLQDDLLRQGCSASTVEALLGMYEVAEARLAERTRWSFGDTLAQVAAVTDQAEAEVLERYAGSLRKRLPLMYLSMAEECRRRMLGEVSAAKARYSASMA
;
A
#
# COMPACT_ATOMS: atom_id res chain seq x y z
N MET A 1 35.71 -3.61 -11.87
CA MET A 1 35.15 -2.31 -12.27
C MET A 1 34.02 -1.85 -11.33
N ASP A 2 33.54 -2.68 -10.41
CA ASP A 2 32.39 -2.35 -9.54
C ASP A 2 32.68 -1.39 -8.40
N THR A 3 33.92 -1.28 -7.92
CA THR A 3 34.24 -0.35 -6.82
C THR A 3 34.15 1.12 -7.23
N ALA A 4 34.38 1.42 -8.51
CA ALA A 4 34.30 2.77 -9.05
C ALA A 4 32.85 3.27 -9.18
N SER A 5 31.91 2.38 -9.54
CA SER A 5 30.49 2.74 -9.64
C SER A 5 29.87 2.98 -8.26
N HIS A 6 30.21 2.16 -7.26
CA HIS A 6 29.76 2.37 -5.88
C HIS A 6 30.33 3.66 -5.27
N ALA A 7 31.59 3.99 -5.53
CA ALA A 7 32.19 5.24 -5.09
C ALA A 7 31.52 6.47 -5.72
N GLN A 8 31.15 6.38 -7.01
CA GLN A 8 30.47 7.46 -7.71
C GLN A 8 29.02 7.64 -7.23
N MET A 9 28.31 6.56 -6.94
CA MET A 9 26.97 6.64 -6.32
C MET A 9 27.03 7.21 -4.91
N ALA A 10 28.01 6.82 -4.09
CA ALA A 10 28.20 7.35 -2.74
C ALA A 10 28.53 8.86 -2.76
N ALA A 11 29.38 9.29 -3.70
CA ALA A 11 29.70 10.71 -3.89
C ALA A 11 28.49 11.53 -4.37
N ALA A 12 27.68 10.97 -5.28
CA ALA A 12 26.46 11.61 -5.75
C ALA A 12 25.41 11.74 -4.63
N ALA A 13 25.25 10.70 -3.81
CA ALA A 13 24.36 10.75 -2.64
C ALA A 13 24.82 11.78 -1.61
N ALA A 14 26.12 11.84 -1.31
CA ALA A 14 26.68 12.83 -0.40
C ALA A 14 26.45 14.27 -0.91
N ALA A 15 26.67 14.52 -2.20
CA ALA A 15 26.43 15.83 -2.81
C ALA A 15 24.95 16.27 -2.77
N VAL A 16 24.01 15.32 -2.86
CA VAL A 16 22.57 15.59 -2.70
C VAL A 16 22.24 15.94 -1.25
N LEU A 17 22.80 15.19 -0.28
CA LEU A 17 22.57 15.42 1.15
C LEU A 17 23.16 16.74 1.64
N ASP A 18 24.31 17.15 1.10
CA ASP A 18 24.96 18.42 1.41
C ASP A 18 24.34 19.62 0.67
N HIS A 19 23.30 19.41 -0.14
CA HIS A 19 22.70 20.51 -0.89
C HIS A 19 21.95 21.47 0.04
N PRO A 20 22.23 22.79 -0.01
CA PRO A 20 21.69 23.77 0.94
C PRO A 20 20.16 23.92 0.88
N GLN A 21 19.53 23.50 -0.23
CA GLN A 21 18.06 23.44 -0.33
C GLN A 21 17.47 22.29 0.51
N LEU A 22 18.20 21.18 0.67
CA LEU A 22 17.82 20.04 1.50
C LEU A 22 17.98 20.38 2.98
N ALA A 23 19.06 21.10 3.34
CA ALA A 23 19.21 21.70 4.67
C ALA A 23 18.08 22.70 4.99
N ARG A 24 17.65 23.52 4.03
CA ARG A 24 16.48 24.42 4.20
C ARG A 24 15.16 23.65 4.40
N LEU A 25 14.96 22.53 3.69
CA LEU A 25 13.80 21.64 3.90
C LEU A 25 13.79 21.02 5.31
N LEU A 26 14.97 20.62 5.82
CA LEU A 26 15.12 20.10 7.18
C LEU A 26 14.89 21.17 8.26
N HIS A 27 15.30 22.42 8.01
CA HIS A 27 15.11 23.53 8.95
C HIS A 27 13.70 24.15 8.92
N TYR A 28 12.90 23.90 7.87
CA TYR A 28 11.48 24.22 7.85
C TYR A 28 10.60 23.23 8.63
N SER A 29 11.20 22.18 9.18
CA SER A 29 10.59 21.39 10.25
C SER A 29 10.64 22.20 11.55
N GLY A 30 9.91 23.32 11.61
CA GLY A 30 9.48 23.87 12.89
C GLY A 30 8.90 22.71 13.68
N ALA A 31 9.42 22.47 14.88
CA ALA A 31 9.19 21.27 15.67
C ALA A 31 7.72 20.84 15.62
N ILE A 32 7.39 19.98 14.66
CA ILE A 32 6.11 19.30 14.61
C ILE A 32 6.17 18.45 15.87
N PRO A 33 5.25 18.60 16.82
CA PRO A 33 5.14 17.66 17.91
C PRO A 33 5.18 16.28 17.26
N ARG A 34 6.20 15.47 17.56
CA ARG A 34 6.24 14.08 17.13
C ARG A 34 5.10 13.39 17.87
N LEU A 35 3.90 13.56 17.36
CA LEU A 35 2.75 12.75 17.67
C LEU A 35 3.08 11.39 17.09
N GLU A 36 3.69 10.56 17.92
CA GLU A 36 3.95 9.16 17.61
C GLU A 36 2.61 8.43 17.70
N PHE A 37 1.90 8.37 16.58
CA PHE A 37 0.71 7.56 16.47
C PHE A 37 1.09 6.10 16.32
N ASP A 38 0.37 5.23 17.05
CA ASP A 38 0.47 3.79 16.80
C ASP A 38 0.20 3.49 15.33
N PRO A 39 1.04 2.65 14.69
CA PRO A 39 0.93 2.35 13.27
C PRO A 39 -0.39 1.63 12.97
N LEU A 40 -0.89 1.82 11.75
CA LEU A 40 -2.06 1.08 11.29
C LEU A 40 -1.72 -0.39 11.05
N VAL A 41 -2.29 -1.26 11.88
CA VAL A 41 -2.25 -2.71 11.70
C VAL A 41 -3.39 -3.14 10.79
N LEU A 42 -3.06 -3.82 9.70
CA LEU A 42 -4.04 -4.35 8.76
C LEU A 42 -4.25 -5.85 9.03
N PRO A 43 -5.50 -6.34 8.98
CA PRO A 43 -5.79 -7.76 9.12
C PRO A 43 -5.30 -8.54 7.90
N SER A 44 -5.07 -9.84 8.06
CA SER A 44 -4.94 -10.76 6.92
C SER A 44 -6.25 -10.80 6.14
N THR A 45 -6.17 -10.85 4.81
CA THR A 45 -7.33 -11.03 3.94
C THR A 45 -7.84 -12.47 3.96
N ASN A 46 -7.00 -13.45 4.30
CA ASN A 46 -7.33 -14.89 4.31
C ASN A 46 -8.07 -15.35 3.04
N HIS A 47 -7.64 -14.85 1.88
CA HIS A 47 -8.32 -15.09 0.62
C HIS A 47 -8.22 -16.54 0.13
N THR A 48 -9.22 -17.01 -0.61
CA THR A 48 -9.28 -18.36 -1.21
C THR A 48 -8.92 -18.39 -2.70
N LEU A 49 -8.23 -17.36 -3.20
CA LEU A 49 -8.02 -17.16 -4.65
C LEU A 49 -7.39 -18.38 -5.35
N GLN A 50 -6.41 -19.02 -4.73
CA GLN A 50 -5.77 -20.22 -5.31
C GLN A 50 -6.79 -21.33 -5.57
N ASP A 51 -7.61 -21.68 -4.57
CA ASP A 51 -8.64 -22.70 -4.69
C ASP A 51 -9.69 -22.32 -5.74
N ASP A 52 -10.08 -21.05 -5.78
CA ASP A 52 -11.08 -20.55 -6.72
C ASP A 52 -10.58 -20.63 -8.17
N LEU A 53 -9.30 -20.33 -8.42
CA LEU A 53 -8.66 -20.45 -9.73
C LEU A 53 -8.52 -21.93 -10.16
N LEU A 54 -8.16 -22.82 -9.24
CA LEU A 54 -8.11 -24.25 -9.50
C LEU A 54 -9.49 -24.79 -9.87
N ARG A 55 -10.55 -24.39 -9.16
CA ARG A 55 -11.94 -24.76 -9.49
C ARG A 55 -12.39 -24.24 -10.85
N GLN A 56 -11.86 -23.12 -11.31
CA GLN A 56 -12.13 -22.60 -12.66
C GLN A 56 -11.41 -23.40 -13.76
N GLY A 57 -10.51 -24.32 -13.39
CA GLY A 57 -9.75 -25.18 -14.31
C GLY A 57 -8.47 -24.51 -14.82
N CYS A 58 -7.95 -23.50 -14.12
CA CYS A 58 -6.64 -22.93 -14.44
C CYS A 58 -5.53 -23.96 -14.23
N SER A 59 -4.52 -23.96 -15.12
CA SER A 59 -3.29 -24.73 -14.91
C SER A 59 -2.51 -24.18 -13.72
N ALA A 60 -1.67 -25.01 -13.10
CA ALA A 60 -0.83 -24.62 -11.96
C ALA A 60 0.02 -23.36 -12.26
N SER A 61 0.61 -23.27 -13.45
CA SER A 61 1.40 -22.10 -13.88
C SER A 61 0.57 -20.82 -13.98
N THR A 62 -0.68 -20.92 -14.45
CA THR A 62 -1.60 -19.78 -14.54
C THR A 62 -2.06 -19.36 -13.15
N VAL A 63 -2.32 -20.32 -12.27
CA VAL A 63 -2.65 -20.04 -10.86
C VAL A 63 -1.52 -19.29 -10.18
N GLU A 64 -0.28 -19.76 -10.32
CA GLU A 64 0.91 -19.12 -9.74
C GLU A 64 1.08 -17.67 -10.24
N ALA A 65 0.95 -17.45 -11.55
CA ALA A 65 1.07 -16.11 -12.13
C ALA A 65 -0.03 -15.15 -11.64
N LEU A 66 -1.29 -15.61 -11.59
CA LEU A 66 -2.42 -14.80 -11.13
C LEU A 66 -2.34 -14.52 -9.63
N LEU A 67 -1.92 -15.51 -8.84
CA LEU A 67 -1.72 -15.35 -7.40
C LEU A 67 -0.61 -14.33 -7.12
N GLY A 68 0.53 -14.42 -7.80
CA GLY A 68 1.61 -13.44 -7.64
C GLY A 68 1.18 -12.01 -8.01
N MET A 69 0.37 -11.84 -9.05
CA MET A 69 -0.20 -10.52 -9.37
C MET A 69 -1.14 -10.00 -8.27
N TYR A 70 -1.96 -10.88 -7.69
CA TYR A 70 -2.84 -10.51 -6.59
C TYR A 70 -2.06 -10.08 -5.36
N GLU A 71 -1.08 -10.86 -4.94
CA GLU A 71 -0.26 -10.58 -3.75
C GLU A 71 0.48 -9.24 -3.89
N VAL A 72 0.99 -8.93 -5.10
CA VAL A 72 1.58 -7.61 -5.39
C VAL A 72 0.53 -6.50 -5.31
N ALA A 73 -0.67 -6.72 -5.83
CA ALA A 73 -1.75 -5.74 -5.75
C ALA A 73 -2.21 -5.51 -4.30
N GLU A 74 -2.31 -6.57 -3.50
CA GLU A 74 -2.65 -6.53 -2.08
C GLU A 74 -1.57 -5.81 -1.27
N ALA A 75 -0.29 -6.08 -1.51
CA ALA A 75 0.81 -5.39 -0.84
C ALA A 75 0.79 -3.88 -1.13
N ARG A 76 0.58 -3.50 -2.40
CA ARG A 76 0.44 -2.09 -2.80
C ARG A 76 -0.79 -1.43 -2.18
N LEU A 77 -1.89 -2.17 -2.07
CA LEU A 77 -3.10 -1.67 -1.42
C LEU A 77 -2.84 -1.42 0.08
N ALA A 78 -2.21 -2.36 0.77
CA ALA A 78 -1.84 -2.24 2.17
C ALA A 78 -0.94 -1.03 2.42
N GLU A 79 0.09 -0.84 1.59
CA GLU A 79 0.98 0.33 1.65
C GLU A 79 0.20 1.64 1.47
N ARG A 80 -0.65 1.73 0.44
CA ARG A 80 -1.49 2.92 0.21
C ARG A 80 -2.42 3.21 1.38
N THR A 81 -3.00 2.18 2.00
CA THR A 81 -3.87 2.36 3.17
C THR A 81 -3.09 2.91 4.37
N ARG A 82 -1.89 2.39 4.64
CA ARG A 82 -1.02 2.92 5.71
C ARG A 82 -0.55 4.34 5.42
N TRP A 83 -0.17 4.62 4.18
CA TRP A 83 0.22 5.97 3.76
C TRP A 83 -0.93 6.96 3.92
N SER A 84 -2.13 6.59 3.46
CA SER A 84 -3.34 7.42 3.62
C SER A 84 -3.70 7.67 5.08
N PHE A 85 -3.50 6.69 5.96
CA PHE A 85 -3.66 6.88 7.41
C PHE A 85 -2.69 7.94 7.94
N GLY A 86 -1.39 7.79 7.66
CA GLY A 86 -0.37 8.73 8.11
C GLY A 86 -0.56 10.14 7.56
N ASP A 87 -0.84 10.26 6.26
CA ASP A 87 -1.10 11.53 5.57
C ASP A 87 -2.34 12.24 6.14
N THR A 88 -3.44 11.50 6.34
CA THR A 88 -4.65 12.08 6.95
C THR A 88 -4.38 12.57 8.36
N LEU A 89 -3.65 11.81 9.18
CA LEU A 89 -3.30 12.23 10.53
C LEU A 89 -2.37 13.45 10.55
N ALA A 90 -1.39 13.51 9.65
CA ALA A 90 -0.51 14.66 9.51
C ALA A 90 -1.30 15.92 9.12
N GLN A 91 -2.25 15.79 8.19
CA GLN A 91 -3.11 16.91 7.77
C GLN A 91 -4.00 17.41 8.90
N VAL A 92 -4.60 16.50 9.69
CA VAL A 92 -5.41 16.89 10.85
C VAL A 92 -4.53 17.52 11.93
N ALA A 93 -3.38 16.92 12.25
CA ALA A 93 -2.44 17.45 13.23
C ALA A 93 -1.93 18.85 12.88
N ALA A 94 -1.78 19.17 11.59
CA ALA A 94 -1.34 20.49 11.14
C ALA A 94 -2.35 21.62 11.42
N VAL A 95 -3.63 21.29 11.67
CA VAL A 95 -4.70 22.27 11.93
C VAL A 95 -5.29 22.14 13.33
N THR A 96 -4.86 21.16 14.12
CA THR A 96 -5.36 20.90 15.48
C THR A 96 -4.40 21.46 16.52
N ASP A 97 -4.91 22.33 17.39
CA ASP A 97 -4.12 22.89 18.50
C ASP A 97 -3.86 21.83 19.58
N GLN A 98 -2.83 22.05 20.40
CA GLN A 98 -2.45 21.11 21.46
C GLN A 98 -3.52 20.91 22.54
N ALA A 99 -4.43 21.89 22.71
CA ALA A 99 -5.61 21.77 23.56
C ALA A 99 -6.65 20.76 23.04
N GLU A 100 -6.57 20.38 21.76
CA GLU A 100 -7.47 19.47 21.08
C GLU A 100 -6.81 18.10 20.79
N ALA A 101 -5.72 17.76 21.47
CA ALA A 101 -5.02 16.48 21.29
C ALA A 101 -5.95 15.25 21.45
N GLU A 102 -6.96 15.33 22.34
CA GLU A 102 -7.97 14.28 22.48
C GLU A 102 -8.84 14.08 21.22
N VAL A 103 -9.09 15.16 20.47
CA VAL A 103 -9.86 15.11 19.22
C VAL A 103 -9.06 14.34 18.17
N LEU A 104 -7.77 14.61 18.08
CA LEU A 104 -6.85 13.94 17.16
C LEU A 104 -6.77 12.43 17.44
N GLU A 105 -6.71 12.02 18.71
CA GLU A 105 -6.77 10.60 19.09
C GLU A 105 -8.10 9.92 18.74
N ARG A 106 -9.23 10.62 18.91
CA ARG A 106 -10.55 10.09 18.49
C ARG A 106 -10.64 9.92 16.98
N TYR A 107 -10.05 10.84 16.20
CA TYR A 107 -9.95 10.71 14.74
C TYR A 107 -9.07 9.53 14.35
N ALA A 108 -7.88 9.40 14.94
CA ALA A 108 -6.99 8.27 14.73
C ALA A 108 -7.68 6.94 15.03
N GLY A 109 -8.38 6.85 16.17
CA GLY A 109 -9.20 5.69 16.54
C GLY A 109 -10.31 5.38 15.52
N SER A 110 -10.95 6.40 14.96
CA SER A 110 -11.99 6.22 13.94
C SER A 110 -11.41 5.72 12.61
N LEU A 111 -10.26 6.25 12.18
CA LEU A 111 -9.55 5.79 11.00
C LEU A 111 -9.04 4.35 11.17
N ARG A 112 -8.51 4.00 12.34
CA ARG A 112 -8.09 2.62 12.68
C ARG A 112 -9.24 1.62 12.60
N LYS A 113 -10.49 2.05 12.79
CA LYS A 113 -11.67 1.19 12.58
C LYS A 113 -12.09 1.11 11.12
N ARG A 114 -12.07 2.24 10.40
CA ARG A 114 -12.61 2.34 9.03
C ARG A 114 -11.66 1.81 7.96
N LEU A 115 -10.37 2.14 8.05
CA LEU A 115 -9.40 1.81 7.01
C LEU A 115 -9.19 0.29 6.84
N PRO A 116 -9.14 -0.54 7.89
CA PRO A 116 -9.09 -2.00 7.73
C PRO A 116 -10.30 -2.57 6.98
N LEU A 117 -11.50 -2.05 7.24
CA LEU A 117 -12.71 -2.49 6.54
C LEU A 117 -12.66 -2.12 5.04
N MET A 118 -12.18 -0.92 4.75
CA MET A 118 -11.99 -0.47 3.36
C MET A 118 -10.94 -1.31 2.65
N TYR A 119 -9.81 -1.60 3.32
CA TYR A 119 -8.76 -2.48 2.82
C TYR A 119 -9.31 -3.87 2.46
N LEU A 120 -10.04 -4.51 3.38
CA LEU A 120 -10.64 -5.83 3.13
C LEU A 120 -11.64 -5.81 1.97
N SER A 121 -12.50 -4.78 1.91
CA SER A 121 -13.47 -4.61 0.82
C SER A 121 -12.79 -4.48 -0.54
N MET A 122 -11.73 -3.67 -0.62
CA MET A 122 -10.97 -3.47 -1.86
C MET A 122 -10.18 -4.72 -2.26
N ALA A 123 -9.60 -5.44 -1.30
CA ALA A 123 -8.92 -6.72 -1.55
C ALA A 123 -9.89 -7.78 -2.11
N GLU A 124 -11.10 -7.85 -1.57
CA GLU A 124 -12.16 -8.74 -2.05
C GLU A 124 -12.68 -8.32 -3.43
N GLU A 125 -12.82 -7.02 -3.70
CA GLU A 125 -13.14 -6.52 -5.03
C GLU A 125 -12.07 -6.89 -6.06
N CYS A 126 -10.79 -6.75 -5.72
CA CYS A 126 -9.68 -7.16 -6.57
C CYS A 126 -9.76 -8.65 -6.90
N ARG A 127 -9.99 -9.51 -5.88
CA ARG A 127 -10.19 -10.96 -6.04
C ARG A 127 -11.33 -11.26 -7.02
N ARG A 128 -12.50 -10.64 -6.83
CA ARG A 128 -13.67 -10.82 -7.70
C ARG A 128 -13.41 -10.40 -9.14
N ARG A 129 -12.73 -9.27 -9.35
CA ARG A 129 -12.41 -8.78 -10.71
C ARG A 129 -11.51 -9.75 -11.45
N MET A 130 -10.46 -10.28 -10.81
CA MET A 130 -9.60 -11.29 -11.44
C MET A 130 -10.35 -12.57 -11.79
N LEU A 131 -11.20 -13.10 -10.89
CA LEU A 131 -12.02 -14.28 -11.18
C LEU A 131 -13.01 -14.02 -12.34
N GLY A 132 -13.55 -12.80 -12.41
CA GLY A 132 -14.37 -12.35 -13.53
C GLY A 132 -13.61 -12.37 -14.86
N GLU A 133 -12.38 -11.85 -14.89
CA GLU A 133 -11.54 -11.87 -16.09
C GLU A 133 -11.15 -13.29 -16.53
N VAL A 134 -10.82 -14.17 -15.58
CA VAL A 134 -10.54 -15.59 -15.88
C VAL A 134 -11.76 -16.26 -16.50
N SER A 135 -12.95 -16.04 -15.92
CA SER A 135 -14.20 -16.59 -16.44
C SER A 135 -14.51 -16.07 -17.84
N ALA A 136 -14.30 -14.76 -18.06
CA ALA A 136 -14.51 -14.13 -19.36
C ALA A 136 -13.52 -14.63 -20.41
N ALA A 137 -12.24 -14.78 -20.07
CA ALA A 137 -11.22 -15.32 -20.96
C ALA A 137 -11.55 -16.76 -21.38
N LYS A 138 -11.98 -17.59 -20.43
CA LYS A 138 -12.43 -18.96 -20.69
C LYS A 138 -13.63 -19.01 -21.65
N ALA A 139 -14.64 -18.16 -21.43
CA ALA A 139 -15.80 -18.09 -22.31
C ALA A 139 -15.44 -17.68 -23.74
N ARG A 140 -14.54 -16.69 -23.90
CA ARG A 140 -14.03 -16.27 -25.22
C ARG A 140 -13.29 -17.40 -25.93
N TYR A 141 -12.44 -18.12 -25.21
CA TYR A 141 -11.71 -19.26 -25.79
C TYR A 141 -12.67 -20.37 -26.24
N SER A 142 -13.62 -20.77 -25.40
CA SER A 142 -14.63 -21.77 -25.76
C SER A 142 -15.46 -21.36 -26.98
N ALA A 143 -15.85 -20.09 -27.09
CA ALA A 143 -16.60 -19.58 -28.23
C ALA A 143 -15.77 -19.58 -29.54
N SER A 144 -14.44 -19.39 -29.45
CA SER A 144 -13.57 -19.43 -30.63
C SER A 144 -13.27 -20.84 -31.14
N MET A 145 -13.52 -21.86 -30.31
CA MET A 145 -13.29 -23.27 -30.61
C MET A 145 -14.57 -24.01 -31.04
N ALA A 146 -15.72 -23.33 -31.02
CA ALA A 146 -17.03 -23.84 -31.43
C ALA A 146 -17.33 -23.46 -32.89
#